data_AF-A0A8S3A8C8-F1
#
_entry.id   AF-A0A8S3A8C8-F1
#
_cell.length_a   1.000
_cell.length_b   1.000
_cell.length_c   1.000
_cell.angle_alpha   90.00
_cell.angle_beta   90.00
_cell.angle_gamma   90.00
#
_symmetry.space_group_name_H-M   'P 1'
#
loop_
_entity.id
_entity.type
_entity.pdbx_description
1 polymer ?
#
loop_
_entity_poly.entity_id
_entity_poly.type
_entity_poly.pdbx_seq_one_letter_code
_entity_poly.pdbx_strand_id
1 'polypeptide(L)' 'MTPFYLECVKDGELSSDEKLVQTMHKANEDKLKELDGKIEDNEKAFGDSEIRESYLAKSQYLCLI' A
#
# COMPACT_ATOMS: atom_id res chain seq x y z
N MET A 1 0.59 -4.41 -5.95
CA MET A 1 0.34 -5.67 -6.68
C MET A 1 -0.18 -5.37 -8.05
N THR A 2 -0.69 -4.15 -8.25
CA THR A 2 -1.13 -3.60 -9.53
C THR A 2 -0.09 -3.70 -10.64
N PRO A 3 1.23 -3.51 -10.43
CA PRO A 3 2.22 -3.70 -11.50
C PRO A 3 2.30 -5.16 -11.97
N PHE A 4 2.31 -6.10 -11.01
CA PHE A 4 2.34 -7.53 -11.30
C PHE A 4 1.05 -8.02 -11.98
N TYR A 5 -0.10 -7.52 -11.53
CA TYR A 5 -1.39 -7.82 -12.16
C TYR A 5 -1.44 -7.32 -13.61
N LEU A 6 -0.92 -6.12 -13.88
CA LEU A 6 -0.85 -5.57 -15.23
C LEU A 6 0.11 -6.36 -16.14
N GLU A 7 1.21 -6.88 -15.60
CA GLU A 7 2.11 -7.80 -16.32
C GLU A 7 1.41 -9.13 -16.65
N CYS A 8 0.70 -9.75 -15.70
CA CYS A 8 -0.05 -11.00 -15.97
C CYS A 8 -1.19 -10.81 -16.98
N VAL A 9 -1.83 -9.63 -17.00
CA VAL A 9 -2.84 -9.27 -18.02
C VAL A 9 -2.18 -9.08 -19.39
N LYS A 10 -0.97 -8.52 -19.45
CA LYS A 10 -0.18 -8.39 -20.70
C LYS A 10 0.30 -9.73 -21.25
N ASP A 11 0.68 -10.65 -20.37
CA ASP A 11 1.12 -12.00 -20.74
C ASP A 11 -0.04 -12.88 -21.25
N GLY A 12 -1.28 -12.39 -21.16
CA GLY A 12 -2.44 -12.94 -21.87
C GLY A 12 -3.20 -14.04 -21.12
N GLU A 13 -2.87 -14.32 -19.86
CA GLU A 13 -3.61 -15.30 -19.03
C GLU A 13 -4.89 -14.74 -18.39
N LEU A 14 -5.02 -13.41 -18.24
CA LEU A 14 -6.17 -12.79 -17.59
C LEU A 14 -6.86 -11.71 -18.44
N SER A 15 -8.20 -11.73 -18.44
CA SER A 15 -9.02 -10.63 -18.92
C SER A 15 -8.80 -9.38 -18.08
N SER A 16 -8.57 -8.23 -18.72
CA SER A 16 -8.34 -6.95 -18.06
C SER A 16 -9.60 -6.47 -17.31
N ASP A 17 -9.70 -6.77 -16.02
CA ASP A 17 -10.77 -6.21 -15.18
C ASP A 17 -10.36 -4.85 -14.61
N GLU A 18 -10.74 -3.78 -15.33
CA GLU A 18 -10.47 -2.40 -14.93
C GLU A 18 -11.12 -2.03 -13.59
N LYS A 19 -12.24 -2.67 -13.22
CA LYS A 19 -12.89 -2.41 -11.93
C LYS A 19 -12.06 -2.98 -10.77
N LEU A 20 -11.45 -4.14 -10.97
CA LEU A 20 -10.57 -4.73 -9.97
C LEU A 20 -9.33 -3.85 -9.76
N VAL A 21 -8.72 -3.37 -10.84
CA VAL A 21 -7.57 -2.45 -10.79
C VAL A 21 -7.91 -1.15 -10.05
N GLN A 22 -9.04 -0.53 -10.36
CA GLN A 22 -9.50 0.67 -9.67
C GLN A 22 -9.77 0.42 -8.17
N THR A 23 -10.38 -0.72 -7.84
CA THR A 23 -10.65 -1.10 -6.44
C THR A 23 -9.36 -1.34 -5.67
N MET A 24 -8.37 -2.01 -6.27
CA MET A 24 -7.06 -2.24 -5.68
C MET A 24 -6.27 -0.94 -5.50
N HIS A 25 -6.30 -0.03 -6.48
CA HIS A 25 -5.67 1.29 -6.36
C HIS A 25 -6.28 2.09 -5.21
N LYS A 26 -7.61 2.13 -5.14
CA LYS A 26 -8.32 2.87 -4.11
C LYS A 26 -8.04 2.32 -2.71
N ALA A 27 -8.11 1.00 -2.55
CA ALA A 27 -7.76 0.35 -1.29
C ALA A 27 -6.30 0.58 -0.87
N ASN A 28 -5.38 0.65 -1.84
CA ASN A 28 -3.98 0.97 -1.57
C ASN A 28 -3.78 2.42 -1.13
N GLU A 29 -4.45 3.38 -1.78
CA GLU A 29 -4.39 4.79 -1.39
C GLU A 29 -4.98 5.02 0.01
N ASP A 30 -6.12 4.40 0.32
CA ASP A 30 -6.75 4.54 1.63
C ASP A 30 -5.85 3.98 2.74
N LYS A 31 -5.27 2.78 2.56
CA LYS A 31 -4.32 2.21 3.54
C LYS A 31 -3.02 3.01 3.65
N LEU A 32 -2.51 3.56 2.54
CA LEU A 32 -1.32 4.42 2.58
C LEU A 32 -1.58 5.69 3.39
N LYS A 33 -2.72 6.34 3.20
CA LYS A 33 -3.14 7.50 4.00
C LYS A 33 -3.27 7.17 5.47
N GLU A 34 -3.83 6.01 5.80
CA GLU A 34 -3.96 5.56 7.19
C GLU A 34 -2.60 5.33 7.86
N LEU A 35 -1.64 4.76 7.11
CA LEU A 35 -0.27 4.53 7.57
C LEU A 35 0.51 5.85 7.72
N ASP A 36 0.36 6.78 6.78
CA ASP A 36 0.98 8.10 6.86
C ASP A 36 0.43 8.94 8.01
N GLY A 37 -0.89 8.89 8.25
CA GLY A 37 -1.49 9.54 9.42
C GLY A 37 -0.96 8.99 10.74
N LYS A 38 -0.83 7.65 10.85
CA LYS A 38 -0.23 7.00 12.02
C LYS A 38 1.24 7.39 12.23
N ILE A 39 2.01 7.54 11.16
CA ILE A 39 3.40 8.01 11.25
C ILE A 39 3.43 9.46 11.78
N GLU A 40 2.63 10.37 11.21
CA GLU A 40 2.60 11.77 11.68
C GLU A 40 2.15 11.93 13.13
N ASP A 41 1.16 11.13 13.57
CA ASP A 41 0.72 11.15 14.96
C ASP A 41 1.79 10.59 15.90
N ASN A 42 2.47 9.51 15.49
CA ASN A 42 3.57 8.94 16.28
C ASN A 42 4.80 9.84 16.32
N GLU A 43 5.09 10.61 15.26
CA GLU A 43 6.15 11.62 15.26
C GLU A 43 5.87 12.78 16.23
N LYS A 44 4.60 13.12 16.45
CA LYS A 44 4.19 14.21 17.35
C LYS A 44 4.05 13.76 18.80
N ALA A 45 3.68 12.51 19.05
CA ALA A 45 3.29 12.02 20.37
C ALA A 45 4.24 10.99 21.00
N PHE A 46 4.98 10.22 20.19
CA PHE A 46 5.74 9.05 20.65
C PHE A 46 7.24 9.12 20.27
N GLY A 47 8.05 8.29 20.92
CA GLY A 47 9.50 8.25 20.73
C GLY A 47 9.94 7.41 19.52
N ASP A 48 11.25 7.45 19.22
CA ASP A 48 11.89 6.79 18.05
C ASP A 48 11.48 5.33 17.80
N SER A 49 11.21 4.55 18.86
CA SER A 49 10.81 3.15 18.72
C SER A 49 9.46 2.97 18.02
N GLU A 50 8.46 3.79 18.31
CA GLU A 50 7.13 3.66 17.69
C GLU A 50 7.11 4.21 16.27
N ILE A 51 7.86 5.28 16.01
CA ILE A 51 8.07 5.82 14.67
C ILE A 51 8.71 4.74 13.78
N ARG A 52 9.71 4.02 14.30
CA ARG A 52 10.36 2.91 13.59
C ARG A 52 9.38 1.78 13.25
N GLU A 53 8.48 1.41 14.17
CA GLU A 53 7.47 0.39 13.90
C GLU A 53 6.44 0.84 12.85
N SER A 54 6.02 2.11 12.87
CA SER A 54 5.12 2.67 11.87
C SER A 54 5.76 2.71 10.47
N TYR A 55 7.04 3.09 10.37
CA TYR A 55 7.78 3.01 9.11
C TYR A 55 8.00 1.57 8.64
N LEU A 56 8.26 0.64 9.57
CA LEU A 56 8.38 -0.78 9.24
C LEU A 56 7.07 -1.30 8.63
N ALA A 57 5.94 -1.02 9.26
CA ALA A 57 4.61 -1.39 8.78
C ALA A 57 4.31 -0.81 7.39
N LYS A 58 4.68 0.47 7.15
CA LYS A 58 4.57 1.09 5.83
C LYS A 58 5.45 0.38 4.79
N SER A 59 6.70 0.05 5.13
CA SER A 59 7.61 -0.65 4.21
C SER A 59 7.10 -2.05 3.85
N GLN A 60 6.58 -2.79 4.83
CA GLN A 60 6.01 -4.12 4.61
C GLN A 60 4.77 -4.03 3.72
N TYR A 61 3.92 -3.03 3.95
CA TYR A 61 2.76 -2.80 3.12
C TYR A 61 3.14 -2.49 1.66
N LEU A 62 4.11 -1.60 1.45
CA LEU A 62 4.66 -1.25 0.14
C LEU A 62 5.30 -2.45 -0.59
N CYS A 63 5.95 -3.34 0.15
CA CYS A 63 6.57 -4.53 -0.44
C CYS A 63 5.54 -5.59 -0.86
N LEU A 64 4.38 -5.61 -0.19
CA LEU A 64 3.31 -6.57 -0.45
C LEU A 64 2.38 -6.13 -1.58
N ILE A 65 2.36 -4.83 -1.87
CA ILE A 65 1.73 -4.27 -3.07
C ILE A 65 2.72 -4.33 -4.25
#